data_AF-A0A848UB32-F1
#
_entry.id   AF-A0A848UB32-F1
#
_cell.length_a   1.000
_cell.length_b   1.000
_cell.length_c   1.000
_cell.angle_alpha   90.00
_cell.angle_beta   90.00
_cell.angle_gamma   90.00
#
_symmetry.space_group_name_H-M   'P 1'
#
loop_
_entity.id
_entity.type
_entity.pdbx_description
1 polymer ?
#
loop_
_entity_poly.entity_id
_entity_poly.type
_entity_poly.pdbx_seq_one_letter_code
_entity_poly.pdbx_strand_id
1 'polypeptide(L)'
;MTSPTSLTACRRTLSRRIAVAGIASLVIVGGDLASSQEMIPRTLLVEMARNQFSVLCQSDSFASCMGFSTGTCLKLSETAIAQCLLPLPAEISPKNLQNRVLESCPKSVFAKAGFTEEKAGPCFDQAMQEG
;
A
#
# COMPACT_ATOMS: atom_id res chain seq x y z
N MET A 1 49.17 15.81 -9.91
CA MET A 1 49.32 16.74 -8.78
C MET A 1 49.54 18.14 -9.34
N THR A 2 48.50 18.97 -9.38
CA THR A 2 48.58 20.45 -9.45
C THR A 2 47.16 21.01 -9.27
N SER A 3 46.96 21.75 -8.18
CA SER A 3 45.95 22.81 -8.03
C SER A 3 46.69 24.15 -8.14
N PRO A 4 46.08 25.34 -7.92
CA PRO A 4 44.74 25.86 -8.25
C PRO A 4 44.84 27.26 -8.94
N THR A 5 43.70 27.97 -9.00
CA THR A 5 43.54 29.45 -8.87
C THR A 5 43.39 30.29 -10.15
N SER A 6 42.25 31.00 -10.25
CA SER A 6 42.11 32.47 -10.42
C SER A 6 40.76 32.78 -11.13
N LEU A 7 39.72 33.25 -10.45
CA LEU A 7 39.40 34.68 -10.18
C LEU A 7 39.30 35.57 -11.44
N THR A 8 38.07 35.71 -11.97
CA THR A 8 37.60 36.91 -12.69
C THR A 8 36.08 36.99 -12.50
N ALA A 9 35.54 37.72 -11.53
CA ALA A 9 35.34 39.17 -11.48
C ALA A 9 34.29 39.73 -12.48
N CYS A 10 33.37 40.50 -11.90
CA CYS A 10 32.66 41.65 -12.47
C CYS A 10 31.47 41.44 -13.43
N ARG A 11 30.31 41.24 -12.79
CA ARG A 11 29.12 42.11 -12.87
C ARG A 11 29.26 43.38 -13.73
N ARG A 12 28.43 43.48 -14.79
CA ARG A 12 27.89 44.66 -15.52
C ARG A 12 27.07 44.05 -16.68
N THR A 13 25.83 44.39 -17.03
CA THR A 13 25.02 45.57 -16.77
C THR A 13 23.56 45.25 -17.10
N LEU A 14 22.69 46.06 -16.51
CA LEU A 14 21.24 46.14 -16.50
C LEU A 14 20.51 46.19 -17.87
N SER A 15 19.32 45.56 -17.90
CA SER A 15 18.08 45.91 -18.62
C SER A 15 18.07 46.08 -20.15
N ARG A 16 17.40 45.14 -20.82
CA ARG A 16 16.55 45.43 -21.98
C ARG A 16 15.29 44.55 -21.99
N ARG A 17 14.18 45.20 -21.59
CA ARG A 17 12.79 45.10 -22.09
C ARG A 17 12.23 43.73 -22.51
N ILE A 18 11.31 43.23 -21.67
CA ILE A 18 9.97 42.66 -21.96
C ILE A 18 9.78 41.98 -23.32
N ALA A 19 9.56 40.66 -23.31
CA ALA A 19 8.56 40.01 -24.15
C ALA A 19 8.08 38.71 -23.48
N VAL A 20 6.75 38.58 -23.46
CA VAL A 20 5.92 37.52 -22.90
C VAL A 20 6.18 36.19 -23.62
N ALA A 21 6.21 35.09 -22.83
CA ALA A 21 5.72 33.73 -23.14
C ALA A 21 6.68 32.65 -22.64
N GLY A 22 6.18 31.77 -21.77
CA GLY A 22 6.85 30.50 -21.43
C GLY A 22 7.00 30.31 -19.93
N ILE A 23 5.96 29.75 -19.31
CA ILE A 23 6.03 29.19 -17.96
C ILE A 23 6.84 27.88 -18.09
N ALA A 24 8.17 27.99 -18.11
CA ALA A 24 9.05 26.84 -18.00
C ALA A 24 9.10 26.45 -16.51
N SER A 25 8.08 25.71 -16.10
CA SER A 25 7.94 25.13 -14.78
C SER A 25 9.23 24.44 -14.34
N LEU A 26 9.79 24.90 -13.23
CA LEU A 26 10.65 24.11 -12.37
C LEU A 26 9.86 22.87 -11.94
N VAL A 27 10.30 21.69 -12.35
CA VAL A 27 9.89 20.41 -11.76
C VAL A 27 11.18 19.67 -11.46
N ILE A 28 11.76 19.96 -10.28
CA ILE A 28 11.75 19.09 -9.10
C ILE A 28 12.69 17.90 -9.27
N VAL A 29 13.84 18.04 -8.60
CA VAL A 29 14.52 17.01 -7.78
C VAL A 29 14.14 15.58 -8.16
N GLY A 30 14.98 14.96 -8.99
CA GLY A 30 15.08 13.51 -9.05
C GLY A 30 15.56 13.02 -7.69
N GLY A 31 14.62 12.75 -6.79
CA GLY A 31 14.85 11.90 -5.64
C GLY A 31 14.93 10.48 -6.15
N ASP A 32 16.13 9.90 -6.13
CA ASP A 32 16.28 8.46 -6.05
C ASP A 32 15.27 7.95 -5.02
N LEU A 33 14.34 7.11 -5.46
CA LEU A 33 13.55 6.25 -4.59
C LEU A 33 14.54 5.30 -3.91
N ALA A 34 15.22 5.81 -2.89
CA ALA A 34 15.97 5.02 -1.94
C ALA A 34 14.98 3.96 -1.45
N SER A 35 15.22 2.71 -1.86
CA SER A 35 14.53 1.55 -1.28
C SER A 35 14.61 1.70 0.22
N SER A 36 13.51 2.11 0.85
CA SER A 36 13.48 2.31 2.28
C SER A 36 13.78 0.95 2.90
N GLN A 37 14.94 0.84 3.55
CA GLN A 37 15.29 -0.31 4.38
C GLN A 37 14.49 -0.31 5.69
N GLU A 38 13.45 0.51 5.76
CA GLU A 38 12.55 0.61 6.89
C GLU A 38 11.83 -0.72 7.10
N MET A 39 12.03 -1.24 8.30
CA MET A 39 11.39 -2.46 8.75
C MET A 39 9.91 -2.18 8.96
N ILE A 40 9.06 -3.09 8.48
CA ILE A 40 7.62 -2.98 8.64
C ILE A 40 7.27 -3.62 9.99
N PRO A 41 6.70 -2.87 10.94
CA PRO A 41 6.26 -3.44 12.20
C PRO A 41 5.03 -4.34 11.96
N ARG A 42 4.99 -5.49 12.62
CA ARG A 42 3.86 -6.43 12.56
C ARG A 42 2.54 -5.78 12.95
N THR A 43 2.58 -4.85 13.91
CA THR A 43 1.40 -4.10 14.36
C THR A 43 0.75 -3.34 13.22
N LEU A 44 1.55 -2.71 12.34
CA LEU A 44 1.03 -2.02 11.15
C LEU A 44 0.33 -2.99 10.19
N LEU A 45 0.92 -4.16 9.94
CA LEU A 45 0.28 -5.19 9.10
C LEU A 45 -1.05 -5.67 9.69
N VAL A 46 -1.10 -5.86 11.01
CA VAL A 46 -2.32 -6.24 11.73
C VAL A 46 -3.39 -5.15 11.64
N GLU A 47 -3.02 -3.89 11.86
CA GLU A 47 -3.95 -2.75 11.76
C GLU A 47 -4.48 -2.56 10.35
N MET A 48 -3.61 -2.63 9.34
CA MET A 48 -4.03 -2.61 7.94
C MET A 48 -5.01 -3.75 7.64
N ALA A 49 -4.69 -4.98 8.03
CA ALA A 49 -5.57 -6.13 7.80
C ALA A 49 -6.93 -5.94 8.47
N ARG A 50 -6.97 -5.49 9.73
CA ARG A 50 -8.23 -5.19 10.45
C ARG A 50 -9.05 -4.13 9.73
N ASN A 51 -8.42 -3.06 9.29
CA ASN A 51 -9.13 -2.00 8.56
C ASN A 51 -9.71 -2.52 7.24
N GLN A 52 -8.93 -3.26 6.46
CA GLN A 52 -9.41 -3.86 5.21
C GLN A 52 -10.56 -4.84 5.44
N PHE A 53 -10.45 -5.70 6.46
CA PHE A 53 -11.53 -6.62 6.82
C PHE A 53 -12.76 -5.89 7.35
N SER A 54 -12.60 -4.81 8.10
CA SER A 54 -13.74 -4.01 8.57
C SER A 54 -14.54 -3.45 7.41
N VAL A 55 -13.87 -2.91 6.39
CA VAL A 55 -14.54 -2.41 5.17
C VAL A 55 -15.22 -3.55 4.43
N LEU A 56 -14.52 -4.65 4.19
CA LEU A 56 -15.06 -5.80 3.46
C LEU A 56 -16.27 -6.43 4.16
N CYS A 57 -16.19 -6.65 5.48
CA CYS A 57 -17.24 -7.32 6.26
C CYS A 57 -18.47 -6.44 6.49
N GLN A 58 -18.35 -5.12 6.34
CA GLN A 58 -19.47 -4.16 6.41
C GLN A 58 -20.12 -3.93 5.06
N SER A 59 -19.56 -4.45 3.97
CA SER A 59 -20.22 -4.42 2.66
C SER A 59 -21.36 -5.45 2.65
N ASP A 60 -22.59 -4.96 2.74
CA ASP A 60 -23.79 -5.82 2.69
C ASP A 60 -23.91 -6.57 1.35
N SER A 61 -23.52 -5.94 0.23
CA SER A 61 -23.53 -6.54 -1.10
C SER A 61 -22.54 -7.70 -1.20
N PHE A 62 -21.29 -7.49 -0.78
CA PHE A 62 -20.28 -8.54 -0.76
C PHE A 62 -20.63 -9.66 0.22
N ALA A 63 -21.04 -9.31 1.45
CA ALA A 63 -21.36 -10.28 2.50
C ALA A 63 -22.55 -11.17 2.12
N SER A 64 -23.61 -10.58 1.56
CA SER A 64 -24.80 -11.30 1.10
C SER A 64 -24.47 -12.25 -0.05
N CYS A 65 -23.67 -11.81 -1.03
CA CYS A 65 -23.23 -12.67 -2.13
C CYS A 65 -22.39 -13.85 -1.61
N MET A 66 -21.43 -13.58 -0.72
CA MET A 66 -20.58 -14.63 -0.14
C MET A 66 -21.35 -15.58 0.78
N GLY A 67 -22.43 -15.10 1.41
CA GLY A 67 -23.28 -15.88 2.31
C GLY A 67 -22.75 -15.91 3.74
N PHE A 68 -22.02 -14.88 4.17
CA PHE A 68 -21.65 -14.71 5.58
C PHE A 68 -22.40 -13.53 6.20
N SER A 69 -22.64 -13.60 7.51
CA SER A 69 -23.03 -12.42 8.28
C SER A 69 -21.78 -11.56 8.58
N THR A 70 -21.95 -10.26 8.79
CA THR A 70 -20.88 -9.35 9.23
C THR A 70 -20.11 -9.90 10.43
N GLY A 71 -20.83 -10.43 11.43
CA GLY A 71 -20.22 -11.04 12.62
C GLY A 71 -19.38 -12.28 12.31
N THR A 72 -19.82 -13.12 11.36
CA THR A 72 -19.05 -14.30 10.92
C THR A 72 -17.79 -13.88 10.19
N CYS A 73 -17.90 -12.90 9.30
CA CYS A 73 -16.76 -12.35 8.57
C CYS A 73 -15.71 -11.77 9.52
N LEU A 74 -16.11 -10.87 10.43
CA LEU A 74 -15.19 -10.26 11.39
C LEU A 74 -14.50 -11.30 12.28
N LYS A 75 -15.22 -12.35 12.71
CA LYS A 75 -14.64 -13.44 13.50
C LYS A 75 -13.61 -14.25 12.71
N LEU A 76 -13.89 -14.54 11.44
CA LEU A 76 -12.94 -15.24 10.56
C LEU A 76 -11.73 -14.36 10.23
N SER A 77 -11.92 -13.06 10.06
CA SER A 77 -10.86 -12.07 9.87
C SER A 77 -9.89 -12.02 11.05
N GLU A 78 -10.40 -11.95 12.29
CA GLU A 78 -9.54 -12.00 13.48
C GLU A 78 -8.84 -13.36 13.61
N THR A 79 -9.52 -14.44 13.23
CA THR A 79 -8.90 -15.78 13.18
C THR A 79 -7.74 -15.81 12.16
N ALA A 80 -7.93 -15.22 10.98
CA ALA A 80 -6.88 -15.11 9.97
C ALA A 80 -5.71 -14.24 10.45
N ILE A 81 -5.98 -13.10 11.10
CA ILE A 81 -4.92 -12.26 11.70
C ILE A 81 -4.13 -13.05 12.73
N ALA A 82 -4.81 -13.76 13.63
CA ALA A 82 -4.19 -14.54 14.69
C ALA A 82 -3.32 -15.68 14.15
N GLN A 83 -3.76 -16.36 13.08
CA GLN A 83 -3.03 -17.49 12.49
C GLN A 83 -1.95 -17.06 11.49
N CYS A 84 -2.13 -15.93 10.80
CA CYS A 84 -1.30 -15.55 9.65
C CYS A 84 -0.35 -14.40 9.94
N LEU A 85 -0.76 -13.43 10.75
CA LEU A 85 0.03 -12.21 10.99
C LEU A 85 0.70 -12.20 12.36
N LEU A 86 0.02 -12.66 13.42
CA LEU A 86 0.62 -12.67 14.76
C LEU A 86 1.85 -13.57 14.92
N PRO A 87 2.00 -14.70 14.20
CA PRO A 87 3.22 -15.52 14.27
C PRO A 87 4.43 -14.89 13.58
N LEU A 88 4.23 -13.84 12.80
CA LEU A 88 5.32 -13.11 12.16
C LEU A 88 6.22 -12.45 13.23
N PRO A 89 7.51 -12.21 12.92
CA PRO A 89 8.38 -11.45 13.81
C PRO A 89 7.84 -10.03 14.02
N ALA A 90 8.25 -9.39 15.11
CA ALA A 90 7.78 -8.05 15.47
C ALA A 90 8.05 -7.00 14.37
N GLU A 91 9.12 -7.21 13.60
CA GLU A 91 9.53 -6.37 12.48
C GLU A 91 9.93 -7.25 11.29
N ILE A 92 9.52 -6.86 10.08
CA ILE A 92 9.80 -7.57 8.83
C ILE A 92 10.43 -6.63 7.82
N SER A 93 11.53 -7.07 7.19
CA SER A 93 12.04 -6.38 6.01
C SER A 93 11.05 -6.54 4.84
N PRO A 94 10.73 -5.47 4.10
CA PRO A 94 9.90 -5.56 2.89
C PRO A 94 10.37 -6.63 1.90
N LYS A 95 11.69 -6.87 1.82
CA LYS A 95 12.29 -7.89 0.95
C LYS A 95 11.92 -9.33 1.33
N ASN A 96 11.59 -9.55 2.59
CA ASN A 96 11.23 -10.86 3.14
C ASN A 96 9.70 -11.04 3.24
N LEU A 97 8.94 -9.99 2.92
CA LEU A 97 7.48 -10.02 2.94
C LEU A 97 6.97 -10.70 1.67
N GLN A 98 6.84 -12.01 1.71
CA GLN A 98 6.33 -12.77 0.56
C GLN A 98 4.80 -12.67 0.49
N ASN A 99 4.28 -12.09 -0.61
CA ASN A 99 2.83 -11.97 -0.84
C ASN A 99 2.09 -13.29 -0.69
N ARG A 100 2.73 -14.41 -1.09
CA ARG A 100 2.15 -15.74 -0.93
C ARG A 100 1.78 -16.04 0.53
N VAL A 101 2.59 -15.62 1.50
CA VAL A 101 2.29 -15.85 2.93
C VAL A 101 1.15 -14.95 3.40
N LEU A 102 1.13 -13.70 2.94
CA LEU A 102 0.10 -12.73 3.30
C LEU A 102 -1.26 -13.04 2.70
N GLU A 103 -1.31 -13.65 1.52
CA GLU A 103 -2.57 -13.90 0.82
C GLU A 103 -3.06 -15.34 1.02
N SER A 104 -2.18 -16.34 0.93
CA SER A 104 -2.63 -17.75 0.96
C SER A 104 -3.16 -18.17 2.34
N CYS A 105 -2.58 -17.66 3.42
CA CYS A 105 -2.99 -18.05 4.75
C CYS A 105 -4.41 -17.56 5.08
N PRO A 106 -4.75 -16.26 4.92
CA PRO A 106 -6.12 -15.80 5.13
C PRO A 106 -7.12 -16.52 4.23
N LYS A 107 -6.82 -16.71 2.93
CA LYS A 107 -7.67 -17.46 2.00
C LYS A 107 -8.00 -18.86 2.53
N SER A 108 -7.02 -19.57 3.09
CA SER A 108 -7.23 -20.91 3.65
C SER A 108 -8.15 -20.92 4.88
N VAL A 109 -8.13 -19.86 5.71
CA VAL A 109 -9.01 -19.74 6.88
C VAL A 109 -10.46 -19.59 6.45
N PHE A 110 -10.72 -18.72 5.46
CA PHE A 110 -12.05 -18.54 4.89
C PHE A 110 -12.54 -19.79 4.13
N ALA A 111 -11.67 -20.42 3.33
CA ALA A 111 -12.02 -21.63 2.60
C ALA A 111 -12.42 -22.80 3.52
N LYS A 112 -11.72 -22.98 4.65
CA LYS A 112 -12.09 -23.98 5.67
C LYS A 112 -13.47 -23.75 6.28
N ALA A 113 -13.97 -22.51 6.26
CA ALA A 113 -15.30 -22.15 6.70
C ALA A 113 -16.35 -22.19 5.55
N GLY A 114 -15.96 -22.63 4.35
CA GLY A 114 -16.83 -22.74 3.18
C GLY A 114 -16.84 -21.52 2.27
N PHE A 115 -16.01 -20.50 2.53
CA PHE A 115 -15.93 -19.27 1.76
C PHE A 115 -14.71 -19.30 0.84
N THR A 116 -14.86 -19.83 -0.37
CA THR A 116 -13.75 -20.04 -1.31
C THR A 116 -13.43 -18.78 -2.12
N GLU A 117 -12.19 -18.70 -2.60
CA GLU A 117 -11.73 -17.61 -3.48
C GLU A 117 -12.48 -17.57 -4.81
N GLU A 118 -12.88 -18.73 -5.34
CA GLU A 118 -13.64 -18.85 -6.59
C GLU A 118 -14.96 -18.07 -6.52
N LYS A 119 -15.56 -17.98 -5.33
CA LYS A 119 -16.77 -17.20 -5.09
C LYS A 119 -16.47 -15.73 -4.77
N ALA A 120 -15.33 -15.45 -4.13
CA ALA A 120 -14.97 -14.11 -3.68
C ALA A 120 -14.78 -13.12 -4.83
N GLY A 121 -14.15 -13.51 -5.94
CA GLY A 121 -13.95 -12.64 -7.10
C GLY A 121 -15.26 -12.10 -7.69
N PRO A 122 -16.18 -12.97 -8.14
CA PRO A 122 -17.49 -12.54 -8.65
C PRO A 122 -18.30 -11.70 -7.66
N CYS A 123 -18.27 -12.03 -6.37
CA CYS A 123 -18.96 -11.25 -5.34
C CYS A 123 -18.34 -9.86 -5.16
N PHE A 124 -17.02 -9.73 -5.30
CA PHE A 124 -16.34 -8.44 -5.25
C PHE A 124 -16.69 -7.59 -6.47
N ASP A 125 -16.66 -8.17 -7.67
CA ASP A 125 -17.04 -7.49 -8.91
C ASP A 125 -18.49 -7.00 -8.87
N GLN A 126 -19.40 -7.79 -8.28
CA GLN A 126 -20.78 -7.38 -8.07
C GLN A 126 -20.87 -6.22 -7.07
N ALA A 127 -20.20 -6.32 -5.93
CA ALA A 127 -20.23 -5.26 -4.90
C ALA A 127 -19.70 -3.91 -5.41
N MET A 128 -18.76 -3.92 -6.37
CA MET A 128 -18.21 -2.72 -7.00
C MET A 128 -19.13 -2.09 -8.05
N GLN A 129 -20.05 -2.85 -8.64
CA GLN A 129 -21.03 -2.32 -9.61
C GLN A 129 -22.25 -1.69 -8.94
N GLU A 130 -22.51 -2.06 -7.69
CA GLU A 130 -23.62 -1.57 -6.88
C GLU A 130 -23.21 -0.38 -5.97
N GLY A 131 -21.97 0.09 -6.07
CA GLY A 131 -21.36 1.16 -5.26
C GLY A 131 -21.34 2.53 -5.93
#